data_AF-A0A818S1A6-F1
#
_entry.id   AF-A0A818S1A6-F1
#
_cell.length_a   1.000
_cell.length_b   1.000
_cell.length_c   1.000
_cell.angle_alpha   90.00
_cell.angle_beta   90.00
_cell.angle_gamma   90.00
#
_symmetry.space_group_name_H-M   'P 1'
#
loop_
_entity.id
_entity.type
_entity.pdbx_description
1 polymer ?
#
loop_
_entity_poly.entity_id
_entity_poly.type
_entity_poly.pdbx_seq_one_letter_code
_entity_poly.pdbx_strand_id
1 'polypeptide(L)'
;MQRKLNMFIWKRHKIQDTYFLMTFCPQMEYLNVEFIKNMNIELFLRNILHVINNNRYEYLRLLCIYITKADDQMIKRLNKMIDDEKLLLDYTIHCELYNIYLKWK
;
A
#
# COMPACT_ATOMS: atom_id res chain seq x y z
N MET A 1 21.28 5.86 -16.58
CA MET A 1 21.18 5.50 -15.14
C MET A 1 20.39 6.51 -14.29
N GLN A 2 20.47 7.84 -14.55
CA GLN A 2 19.79 8.90 -13.77
C GLN A 2 18.29 8.69 -13.47
N ARG A 3 17.49 8.26 -14.46
CA ARG A 3 16.02 8.14 -14.31
C ARG A 3 15.59 7.14 -13.25
N LYS A 4 16.32 6.03 -13.09
CA LYS A 4 16.01 5.00 -12.07
C LYS A 4 16.30 5.52 -10.67
N LEU A 5 17.37 6.31 -10.50
CA LEU A 5 17.78 6.86 -9.22
C LEU A 5 16.77 7.92 -8.72
N ASN A 6 16.35 8.85 -9.58
CA ASN A 6 15.33 9.85 -9.24
C ASN A 6 14.01 9.18 -8.85
N MET A 7 13.61 8.13 -9.57
CA MET A 7 12.43 7.34 -9.24
C MET A 7 12.57 6.63 -7.89
N PHE A 8 13.76 6.13 -7.53
CA PHE A 8 14.02 5.49 -6.25
C PHE A 8 14.02 6.47 -5.07
N ILE A 9 14.59 7.67 -5.26
CA ILE A 9 14.58 8.76 -4.27
C ILE A 9 13.13 9.21 -4.02
N TRP A 10 12.33 9.40 -5.08
CA TRP A 10 10.94 9.80 -4.94
C TRP A 10 10.08 8.72 -4.26
N LYS A 11 10.35 7.43 -4.52
CA LYS A 11 9.74 6.30 -3.80
C LYS A 11 10.02 6.34 -2.29
N ARG A 12 11.27 6.68 -1.91
CA ARG A 12 11.66 6.77 -0.49
C ARG A 12 10.92 7.91 0.22
N HIS A 13 10.78 9.07 -0.43
CA HIS A 13 10.06 10.20 0.15
C HIS A 13 8.57 9.92 0.38
N LYS A 14 7.84 9.36 -0.59
CA LYS A 14 6.41 9.03 -0.36
C LYS A 14 6.20 8.00 0.77
N ILE A 15 7.08 7.01 0.90
CA ILE A 15 7.00 6.03 2.01
C ILE A 15 7.30 6.72 3.35
N GLN A 16 8.28 7.62 3.39
CA GLN A 16 8.60 8.42 4.57
C GLN A 16 7.46 9.37 4.96
N ASP A 17 6.78 9.98 3.99
CA ASP A 17 5.61 10.83 4.23
C ASP A 17 4.44 10.03 4.77
N THR A 18 4.20 8.83 4.21
CA THR A 18 3.18 7.90 4.71
C THR A 18 3.49 7.49 6.16
N TYR A 19 4.75 7.17 6.45
CA TYR A 19 5.23 6.86 7.79
C TYR A 19 5.06 8.05 8.76
N PHE A 20 5.39 9.26 8.31
CA PHE A 20 5.18 10.48 9.09
C PHE A 20 3.70 10.64 9.46
N LEU A 21 2.79 10.55 8.48
CA LEU A 21 1.35 10.64 8.73
C LEU A 21 0.85 9.57 9.71
N MET A 22 1.28 8.32 9.56
CA MET A 22 0.91 7.24 10.49
C MET A 22 1.48 7.45 11.90
N THR A 23 2.64 8.11 12.03
CA THR A 23 3.25 8.42 13.33
C THR A 23 2.52 9.56 14.05
N PHE A 24 2.08 10.59 13.31
CA PHE A 24 1.38 11.75 13.89
C PHE A 24 -0.10 11.50 14.13
N CYS A 25 -0.70 10.54 13.44
CA CYS A 25 -2.11 10.18 13.58
C CYS A 25 -2.23 8.70 13.99
N PRO A 26 -1.90 8.34 15.25
CA PRO A 26 -1.90 6.95 15.71
C PRO A 26 -3.29 6.30 15.67
N GLN A 27 -4.35 7.10 15.69
CA GLN A 27 -5.76 6.66 15.59
C GLN A 27 -6.32 6.73 14.16
N MET A 28 -5.46 6.88 13.15
CA MET A 28 -5.89 6.95 11.77
C MET A 28 -6.48 5.61 11.32
N GLU A 29 -7.79 5.59 11.03
CA GLU A 29 -8.49 4.38 10.58
C GLU A 29 -8.37 4.14 9.07
N TYR A 30 -8.11 5.21 8.31
CA TYR A 30 -8.08 5.23 6.87
C TYR A 30 -6.84 5.92 6.32
N LEU A 31 -6.17 5.25 5.38
CA LEU A 31 -5.04 5.80 4.65
C LEU A 31 -5.33 5.73 3.15
N ASN A 32 -5.30 6.88 2.48
CA ASN A 32 -5.39 6.96 1.02
C ASN A 32 -4.01 7.31 0.46
N VAL A 33 -3.52 6.52 -0.50
CA VAL A 33 -2.22 6.74 -1.12
C VAL A 33 -2.33 6.74 -2.63
N GLU A 34 -1.82 7.80 -3.24
CA GLU A 34 -1.78 7.92 -4.69
C GLU A 34 -0.61 7.10 -5.28
N PHE A 35 -0.95 6.09 -6.10
CA PHE A 35 0.05 5.30 -6.79
C PHE A 35 0.67 6.09 -7.94
N ILE A 36 1.99 6.02 -8.03
CA ILE A 36 2.76 6.72 -9.04
C ILE A 36 2.91 5.83 -10.27
N LYS A 37 2.62 6.39 -11.45
CA LYS A 37 2.80 5.71 -12.73
C LYS A 37 4.24 5.14 -12.86
N ASN A 38 4.36 3.89 -13.32
CA ASN A 38 5.61 3.11 -13.44
C ASN A 38 6.23 2.58 -12.13
N MET A 39 5.52 2.68 -11.01
CA MET A 39 5.92 1.96 -9.80
C MET A 39 5.50 0.48 -9.91
N ASN A 40 6.16 -0.42 -9.16
CA ASN A 40 5.70 -1.79 -9.01
C ASN A 40 4.73 -1.81 -7.82
N ILE A 41 3.46 -2.10 -8.09
CA ILE A 41 2.39 -2.07 -7.09
C ILE A 41 2.57 -3.14 -6.01
N GLU A 42 3.06 -4.32 -6.36
CA GLU A 42 3.32 -5.39 -5.39
C GLU A 42 4.40 -4.96 -4.40
N LEU A 43 5.53 -4.47 -4.92
CA LEU A 43 6.63 -4.00 -4.07
C LEU A 43 6.20 -2.80 -3.20
N PHE A 44 5.38 -1.91 -3.77
CA PHE A 44 4.86 -0.76 -3.03
C PHE A 44 3.96 -1.18 -1.88
N LEU A 45 2.96 -2.02 -2.17
CA LEU A 45 2.01 -2.52 -1.19
C LEU A 45 2.72 -3.32 -0.11
N ARG A 46 3.63 -4.22 -0.51
CA ARG A 46 4.47 -4.99 0.42
C ARG A 46 5.18 -4.10 1.44
N ASN A 47 5.81 -3.02 0.99
CA ASN A 47 6.53 -2.11 1.88
C ASN A 47 5.58 -1.39 2.84
N ILE A 48 4.42 -0.92 2.37
CA ILE A 48 3.42 -0.28 3.22
C ILE A 48 2.91 -1.25 4.29
N LEU A 49 2.54 -2.47 3.89
CA LEU A 49 2.00 -3.48 4.82
C LEU A 49 3.03 -3.94 5.85
N HIS A 50 4.30 -4.12 5.45
CA HIS A 50 5.37 -4.38 6.41
C HIS A 50 5.51 -3.26 7.45
N VAL A 51 5.44 -2.00 7.02
CA VAL A 51 5.49 -0.86 7.93
C VAL A 51 4.29 -0.88 8.88
N ILE A 52 3.09 -1.17 8.37
CA ILE A 52 1.87 -1.24 9.21
C ILE A 52 2.00 -2.33 10.27
N ASN A 53 2.41 -3.53 9.88
CA ASN A 53 2.59 -4.65 10.79
C ASN A 53 3.68 -4.41 11.83
N ASN A 54 4.83 -3.88 11.40
CA ASN A 54 5.99 -3.72 12.27
C ASN A 54 5.76 -2.63 13.33
N ASN A 55 5.02 -1.58 12.99
CA ASN A 55 4.74 -0.47 13.91
C ASN A 55 3.45 -0.64 14.71
N ARG A 56 2.71 -1.76 14.51
CA ARG A 56 1.45 -2.08 15.19
C ARG A 56 0.46 -0.91 15.15
N TYR A 57 0.18 -0.38 13.96
CA TYR A 57 -0.88 0.63 13.80
C TYR A 57 -2.26 -0.03 13.93
N GLU A 58 -2.66 -0.29 15.17
CA GLU A 58 -3.86 -1.06 15.52
C GLU A 58 -5.16 -0.40 15.08
N TYR A 59 -5.18 0.90 14.81
CA TYR A 59 -6.41 1.60 14.39
C TYR A 59 -6.60 1.61 12.88
N LEU A 60 -5.53 1.46 12.10
CA LEU A 60 -5.62 1.51 10.65
C LEU A 60 -6.30 0.24 10.15
N ARG A 61 -7.47 0.39 9.52
CA ARG A 61 -8.29 -0.74 9.01
C ARG A 61 -8.54 -0.69 7.51
N LEU A 62 -8.23 0.44 6.87
CA LEU A 62 -8.51 0.64 5.45
C LEU A 62 -7.35 1.37 4.76
N LEU A 63 -6.79 0.73 3.74
CA LEU A 63 -5.83 1.31 2.80
C LEU A 63 -6.50 1.43 1.42
N CYS A 64 -6.58 2.64 0.90
CA CYS A 64 -6.99 2.92 -0.47
C CYS A 64 -5.77 3.29 -1.30
N ILE A 65 -5.68 2.72 -2.50
CA ILE A 65 -4.59 2.97 -3.44
C ILE A 65 -5.19 3.35 -4.78
N TYR A 66 -5.02 4.61 -5.18
CA TYR A 66 -5.46 5.05 -6.49
C TYR A 66 -4.53 4.50 -7.58
N ILE A 67 -5.04 3.69 -8.51
CA ILE A 67 -4.33 3.12 -9.65
C ILE A 67 -5.17 3.23 -10.94
N THR A 68 -4.56 3.80 -11.98
CA THR A 68 -5.24 4.06 -13.26
C THR A 68 -5.57 2.81 -14.10
N LYS A 69 -4.99 1.65 -13.76
CA LYS A 69 -5.18 0.37 -14.46
C LYS A 69 -5.12 -0.78 -13.45
N ALA A 70 -6.18 -0.94 -12.67
CA ALA A 70 -6.40 -2.18 -11.94
C ALA A 70 -7.14 -3.17 -12.85
N ASP A 71 -6.69 -4.42 -12.83
CA ASP A 71 -7.36 -5.55 -13.46
C ASP A 71 -7.43 -6.73 -12.47
N ASP A 72 -8.30 -7.70 -12.76
CA ASP A 72 -8.50 -8.86 -11.88
C ASP A 72 -7.22 -9.68 -11.68
N GLN A 73 -6.32 -9.67 -12.67
CA GLN A 73 -5.05 -10.40 -12.57
C GLN A 73 -4.12 -9.73 -11.55
N MET A 74 -4.07 -8.40 -11.52
CA MET A 74 -3.35 -7.62 -10.53
C MET A 74 -3.90 -7.89 -9.13
N ILE A 75 -5.22 -7.90 -8.95
CA ILE A 75 -5.84 -8.22 -7.66
C ILE A 75 -5.44 -9.62 -7.18
N LYS A 76 -5.52 -10.64 -8.05
CA LYS A 76 -5.09 -12.01 -7.72
C LYS A 76 -3.62 -12.07 -7.31
N ARG A 77 -2.75 -11.33 -7.99
CA ARG A 77 -1.32 -11.26 -7.68
C ARG A 77 -1.06 -10.60 -6.33
N LEU A 78 -1.76 -9.49 -6.03
CA LEU A 78 -1.66 -8.82 -4.73
C LEU A 78 -2.17 -9.72 -3.60
N ASN A 79 -3.31 -10.39 -3.79
CA ASN A 79 -3.86 -11.32 -2.80
C ASN A 79 -2.86 -12.44 -2.49
N LYS A 80 -2.34 -13.09 -3.55
CA LYS A 80 -1.34 -14.14 -3.39
C LYS A 80 -0.10 -13.65 -2.63
N MET A 81 0.39 -12.45 -2.94
CA MET A 81 1.56 -11.87 -2.27
C MET A 81 1.30 -11.60 -0.78
N ILE A 82 0.11 -11.09 -0.42
CA ILE A 82 -0.26 -10.85 0.98
C ILE A 82 -0.40 -12.18 1.73
N ASP A 83 -1.01 -13.19 1.11
CA ASP A 83 -1.20 -14.53 1.70
C ASP A 83 0.15 -15.25 1.90
N ASP A 84 0.98 -15.32 0.86
CA ASP A 84 2.27 -16.02 0.87
C ASP A 84 3.22 -15.43 1.93
N GLU A 85 3.20 -14.11 2.09
CA GLU A 85 4.07 -13.38 3.02
C GLU A 85 3.42 -13.10 4.38
N LYS A 86 2.16 -13.51 4.58
CA LYS A 86 1.37 -13.28 5.80
C LYS A 86 1.36 -11.81 6.23
N LEU A 87 1.17 -10.91 5.26
CA LEU A 87 1.26 -9.46 5.49
C LEU A 87 0.02 -8.87 6.14
N LEU A 88 -1.14 -9.52 6.09
CA LEU A 88 -2.34 -9.10 6.81
C LEU A 88 -3.16 -10.34 7.16
N LEU A 89 -3.88 -10.27 8.28
CA LEU A 89 -4.86 -11.28 8.67
C LEU A 89 -6.26 -10.75 8.41
N ASP A 90 -7.20 -11.64 8.06
CA ASP A 90 -8.62 -11.33 7.87
C ASP A 90 -8.89 -10.10 7.00
N TYR A 91 -8.23 -10.04 5.84
CA TYR A 91 -8.31 -8.91 4.93
C TYR A 91 -9.23 -9.19 3.73
N THR A 92 -9.69 -8.12 3.09
CA THR A 92 -10.44 -8.15 1.83
C THR A 92 -9.84 -7.12 0.87
N ILE A 93 -9.67 -7.51 -0.39
CA ILE A 93 -9.32 -6.61 -1.48
C ILE A 93 -10.54 -6.41 -2.37
N HIS A 94 -10.91 -5.16 -2.62
CA HIS A 94 -11.89 -4.81 -3.66
C HIS A 94 -11.33 -3.74 -4.58
N CYS A 95 -11.80 -3.75 -5.82
CA CYS A 95 -11.43 -2.78 -6.84
C CYS A 95 -12.68 -2.02 -7.26
N GLU A 96 -12.62 -0.70 -7.23
CA GLU A 96 -13.69 0.17 -7.72
C GLU A 96 -13.08 1.30 -8.55
N LEU A 97 -13.48 1.37 -9.82
CA LEU A 97 -12.97 2.32 -10.82
C LEU A 97 -11.44 2.30 -10.91
N TYR A 98 -10.80 3.29 -10.28
CA TYR A 98 -9.35 3.49 -10.28
C TYR A 98 -8.77 3.34 -8.88
N ASN A 99 -9.43 2.63 -7.97
CA ASN A 99 -8.98 2.46 -6.60
C ASN A 99 -8.96 0.97 -6.25
N ILE A 100 -7.87 0.55 -5.62
CA ILE A 100 -7.78 -0.71 -4.90
C ILE A 100 -7.94 -0.39 -3.43
N TYR A 101 -8.91 -1.04 -2.80
CA TYR A 101 -9.17 -0.92 -1.38
C TYR A 101 -8.81 -2.23 -0.71
N LEU A 102 -7.98 -2.11 0.32
CA LEU A 102 -7.56 -3.21 1.18
C LEU A 102 -8.06 -2.91 2.59
N LYS A 103 -8.98 -3.74 3.07
CA LYS A 103 -9.62 -3.60 4.38
C LYS A 103 -9.30 -4.80 5.26
N TRP A 104 -9.01 -4.60 6.54
CA TRP A 104 -8.75 -5.67 7.51
C TRP A 104 -9.39 -5.36 8.87
N LYS A 105 -9.42 -6.38 9.74
CA LYS A 105 -9.97 -6.30 11.10
C LYS A 105 -8.99 -5.77 12.12
#